data_AF-A0A0C2T9R2-F1
#
_entry.id   AF-A0A0C2T9R2-F1
#
_cell.length_a   1.000
_cell.length_b   1.000
_cell.length_c   1.000
_cell.angle_alpha   90.00
_cell.angle_beta   90.00
_cell.angle_gamma   90.00
#
_symmetry.space_group_name_H-M   'P 1'
#
loop_
_entity.id
_entity.type
_entity.pdbx_description
1 polymer ?
#
loop_
_entity_poly.entity_id
_entity_poly.type
_entity_poly.pdbx_seq_one_letter_code
_entity_poly.pdbx_strand_id
1 'polypeptide(L)'
;MDATPSAESVLVWISDRDNWLMVFDNADGGYQVVEKFIPPGNGGSILITSRDQGLARITSGTCLEVTEMGEDEAIALLLKSAMIDNDSVNVATAAQKLIAALGCIPLAIDQVGAYVMSCGCGLDHYLELFMEYRARLMSDEDFRGASLYNKTTYGTWEISLEAIKCRAEGKNRAQSLAAQSALTLHKILAFLHHDNISEEIFKNAALNFMEREGEITDTLPQSISLLDSKTLFLNVDGKWDALQFEAGIRVLVSFSLIKSIGKLYSVHPLVQTWSRDR
;
A
#
# COMPACT_ATOMS: atom_id res chain seq x y z
N MET A 1 14.90 22.89 22.58
CA MET A 1 13.67 22.12 22.32
C MET A 1 12.86 22.96 21.35
N ASP A 2 12.96 22.66 20.05
CA ASP A 2 12.07 23.27 19.07
C ASP A 2 10.69 22.65 19.28
N ALA A 3 9.78 23.43 19.86
CA ALA A 3 8.40 23.01 20.02
C ALA A 3 7.78 22.89 18.62
N THR A 4 7.28 21.71 18.28
CA THR A 4 6.52 21.49 17.05
C THR A 4 5.35 22.50 17.02
N PRO A 5 5.23 23.36 16.00
CA PRO A 5 4.16 24.35 15.94
C PRO A 5 2.80 23.67 15.95
N SER A 6 1.84 24.23 16.70
CA SER A 6 0.46 23.70 16.69
C SER A 6 -0.19 23.95 15.32
N ALA A 7 -1.17 23.12 14.95
CA ALA A 7 -1.96 23.34 13.74
C ALA A 7 -2.56 24.75 13.71
N GLU A 8 -3.09 25.23 14.83
CA GLU A 8 -3.62 26.60 14.98
C GLU A 8 -2.57 27.68 14.66
N SER A 9 -1.33 27.49 15.12
CA SER A 9 -0.24 28.43 14.85
C SER A 9 0.10 28.48 13.36
N VAL A 10 0.04 27.33 12.69
CA VAL A 10 0.25 27.24 11.23
C VAL A 10 -0.89 27.93 10.47
N LEU A 11 -2.14 27.76 10.91
CA LEU A 11 -3.28 28.44 10.29
C LEU A 11 -3.20 29.96 10.42
N VAL A 12 -2.82 30.49 11.58
CA VAL A 12 -2.60 31.93 11.75
C VAL A 12 -1.46 32.40 10.85
N TRP A 13 -0.33 31.68 10.85
CA TRP A 13 0.84 32.03 10.04
C TRP A 13 0.58 32.05 8.53
N ILE A 14 -0.25 31.12 8.03
CA ILE A 14 -0.56 31.06 6.60
C ILE A 14 -1.62 32.09 6.18
N SER A 15 -2.42 32.59 7.13
CA SER A 15 -3.48 33.58 6.86
C SER A 15 -2.93 34.95 6.45
N ASP A 16 -1.73 35.31 6.94
CA ASP A 16 -1.02 36.55 6.60
C ASP A 16 -0.15 36.41 5.33
N ARG A 17 -0.35 35.35 4.53
CA ARG A 17 0.42 35.06 3.32
C ARG A 17 -0.46 34.94 2.10
N ASP A 18 0.15 35.27 0.97
CA ASP A 18 -0.44 35.12 -0.35
C ASP A 18 0.28 34.04 -1.18
N ASN A 19 -0.40 33.55 -2.22
CA ASN A 19 0.06 32.58 -3.22
C ASN A 19 0.51 31.24 -2.64
N TRP A 20 -0.20 30.74 -1.62
CA TRP A 20 0.04 29.40 -1.08
C TRP A 20 -0.95 28.37 -1.63
N LEU A 21 -0.54 27.10 -1.60
CA LEU A 21 -1.37 25.93 -1.88
C LEU A 21 -1.34 25.00 -0.67
N MET A 22 -2.52 24.64 -0.17
CA MET A 22 -2.68 23.63 0.88
C MET A 22 -3.32 22.39 0.26
N VAL A 23 -2.75 21.21 0.54
CA VAL A 23 -3.27 19.94 0.05
C VAL A 23 -3.72 19.09 1.24
N PHE A 24 -5.01 18.77 1.29
CA PHE A 24 -5.55 17.75 2.18
C PHE A 24 -5.60 16.44 1.41
N ASP A 25 -4.62 15.58 1.65
CA ASP A 25 -4.55 14.27 1.01
C ASP A 25 -5.32 13.22 1.82
N ASN A 26 -6.08 12.35 1.13
CA ASN A 26 -6.85 11.26 1.73
C ASN A 26 -7.80 11.70 2.85
N ALA A 27 -8.52 12.81 2.65
CA ALA A 27 -9.34 13.49 3.64
C ALA A 27 -10.71 12.81 3.89
N ASP A 28 -10.70 11.51 4.17
CA ASP A 28 -11.93 10.75 4.43
C ASP A 28 -12.45 11.00 5.87
N GLY A 29 -13.77 10.84 6.07
CA GLY A 29 -14.39 10.93 7.41
C GLY A 29 -15.28 12.15 7.66
N GLY A 30 -15.75 12.81 6.60
CA GLY A 30 -16.68 13.92 6.68
C GLY A 30 -16.01 15.31 6.65
N TYR A 31 -16.76 16.29 6.15
CA TYR A 31 -16.27 17.65 5.94
C TYR A 31 -15.77 18.34 7.21
N GLN A 32 -16.28 17.96 8.38
CA GLN A 32 -15.89 18.53 9.68
C GLN A 32 -14.43 18.26 10.04
N VAL A 33 -13.83 17.18 9.48
CA VAL A 33 -12.41 16.86 9.70
C VAL A 33 -11.51 17.89 9.03
N VAL A 34 -11.91 18.38 7.86
CA VAL A 34 -11.15 19.34 7.04
C VAL A 34 -11.49 20.79 7.42
N GLU A 35 -12.77 21.09 7.64
CA GLU A 35 -13.28 22.45 7.86
C GLU A 35 -12.53 23.20 8.96
N LYS A 36 -12.20 22.52 10.07
CA LYS A 36 -11.46 23.10 11.20
C LYS A 36 -10.01 23.49 10.88
N PHE A 37 -9.48 23.03 9.76
CA PHE A 37 -8.12 23.32 9.28
C PHE A 37 -8.09 24.22 8.05
N ILE A 38 -9.22 24.81 7.66
CA ILE A 38 -9.25 25.82 6.60
C ILE A 38 -8.73 27.15 7.17
N PRO A 39 -7.65 27.72 6.63
CA PRO A 39 -7.16 29.01 7.10
C PRO A 39 -8.12 30.14 6.74
N PRO A 40 -8.32 31.13 7.62
CA PRO A 40 -9.10 32.31 7.28
C PRO A 40 -8.42 33.14 6.18
N GLY A 41 -9.22 33.80 5.35
CA GLY A 41 -8.75 34.65 4.25
C GLY A 41 -8.85 34.00 2.87
N ASN A 42 -8.27 34.67 1.87
CA ASN A 42 -8.33 34.28 0.45
C ASN A 42 -6.98 34.35 -0.25
N GLY A 43 -5.88 34.37 0.51
CA GLY A 43 -4.51 34.49 -0.01
C GLY A 43 -4.01 33.24 -0.74
N GLY A 44 -4.74 32.13 -0.73
CA GLY A 44 -4.27 30.89 -1.35
C GLY A 44 -5.36 29.96 -1.85
N SER A 45 -4.94 28.78 -2.29
CA SER A 45 -5.79 27.74 -2.85
C SER A 45 -5.72 26.47 -2.00
N ILE A 46 -6.83 25.73 -1.96
CA ILE A 46 -6.93 24.46 -1.23
C ILE A 46 -7.30 23.37 -2.24
N LEU A 47 -6.54 22.28 -2.24
CA LEU A 47 -6.84 21.05 -2.98
C LEU A 47 -7.15 19.95 -1.98
N ILE A 48 -8.26 19.24 -2.18
CA ILE A 48 -8.68 18.13 -1.32
C ILE A 48 -8.79 16.88 -2.19
N THR A 49 -8.11 15.80 -1.80
CA THR A 49 -8.32 14.47 -2.38
C THR A 49 -9.05 13.61 -1.34
N SER A 50 -10.14 12.94 -1.74
CA SER A 50 -10.92 12.09 -0.84
C SER A 50 -11.85 11.18 -1.63
N ARG A 51 -12.28 10.08 -1.00
CA ARG A 51 -13.36 9.21 -1.48
C ARG A 51 -14.74 9.68 -1.00
N ASP A 52 -14.80 10.62 -0.07
CA ASP A 52 -16.03 11.17 0.49
C ASP A 52 -16.56 12.34 -0.36
N GLN A 53 -17.56 12.06 -1.19
CA GLN A 53 -18.26 13.07 -2.00
C GLN A 53 -18.92 14.16 -1.14
N GLY A 54 -19.17 13.91 0.16
CA GLY A 54 -19.73 14.87 1.09
C GLY A 54 -18.86 16.12 1.32
N LEU A 55 -17.56 16.08 0.97
CA LEU A 55 -16.66 17.22 1.02
C LEU A 55 -17.00 18.33 0.03
N ALA A 56 -17.79 18.06 -1.02
CA ALA A 56 -18.25 19.08 -1.96
C ALA A 56 -19.01 20.24 -1.27
N ARG A 57 -19.52 20.00 -0.06
CA ARG A 57 -20.21 21.00 0.79
C ARG A 57 -19.30 22.16 1.21
N ILE A 58 -18.00 21.91 1.38
CA ILE A 58 -17.03 22.93 1.81
C ILE A 58 -16.19 23.48 0.65
N THR A 59 -16.35 22.95 -0.56
CA THR A 59 -15.65 23.44 -1.77
C THR A 59 -16.54 24.28 -2.69
N SER A 60 -17.68 24.77 -2.17
CA SER A 60 -18.69 25.50 -2.95
C SER A 60 -19.16 24.73 -4.20
N GLY A 61 -19.22 23.39 -4.12
CA GLY A 61 -19.62 22.53 -5.24
C GLY A 61 -18.55 22.32 -6.31
N THR A 62 -17.33 22.85 -6.14
CA THR A 62 -16.22 22.56 -7.04
C THR A 62 -15.62 21.20 -6.68
N CYS A 63 -15.98 20.17 -7.44
CA CYS A 63 -15.39 18.84 -7.33
C CYS A 63 -15.12 18.26 -8.72
N LEU A 64 -14.07 17.45 -8.81
CA LEU A 64 -13.74 16.67 -10.00
C LEU A 64 -13.69 15.22 -9.58
N GLU A 65 -14.60 14.42 -10.10
CA GLU A 65 -14.54 12.97 -9.93
C GLU A 65 -13.42 12.42 -10.81
N VAL A 66 -12.50 11.66 -10.18
CA VAL A 66 -11.44 10.95 -10.88
C VAL A 66 -11.93 9.54 -11.15
N THR A 67 -12.21 9.24 -12.42
CA THR A 67 -12.67 7.92 -12.88
C THR A 67 -11.48 7.05 -13.29
N GLU A 68 -11.77 5.88 -13.85
CA GLU A 68 -10.78 4.99 -14.45
C GLU A 68 -10.00 5.67 -15.60
N MET A 69 -8.83 5.11 -15.92
CA MET A 69 -7.95 5.64 -16.97
C MET A 69 -8.54 5.41 -18.37
N GLY A 70 -8.09 6.21 -19.33
CA GLY A 70 -8.27 5.87 -20.74
C GLY A 70 -7.55 4.56 -21.08
N GLU A 71 -8.07 3.79 -22.02
CA GLU A 71 -7.50 2.48 -22.40
C GLU A 71 -6.03 2.60 -22.85
N ASP A 72 -5.70 3.60 -23.66
CA ASP A 72 -4.33 3.84 -24.13
C ASP A 72 -3.38 4.19 -22.96
N GLU A 73 -3.84 4.99 -22.01
CA GLU A 73 -3.05 5.35 -20.81
C GLU A 73 -2.85 4.14 -19.89
N ALA A 74 -3.89 3.30 -19.76
CA ALA A 74 -3.87 2.07 -19.00
C ALA A 74 -2.88 1.05 -19.60
N ILE A 75 -2.88 0.87 -20.92
CA ILE A 75 -1.90 0.02 -21.63
C ILE A 75 -0.49 0.58 -21.42
N ALA A 76 -0.30 1.89 -21.56
CA ALA A 76 1.00 2.52 -21.35
C ALA A 76 1.52 2.32 -19.92
N LEU A 77 0.65 2.44 -18.92
CA LEU A 77 0.99 2.16 -17.53
C LEU A 77 1.39 0.69 -17.32
N LEU A 78 0.59 -0.27 -17.83
CA LEU A 78 0.86 -1.70 -17.72
C LEU A 78 2.25 -2.06 -18.26
N LEU A 79 2.54 -1.64 -19.50
CA LEU A 79 3.80 -1.95 -20.18
C LEU A 79 4.99 -1.32 -19.47
N LYS A 80 4.83 -0.08 -18.98
CA LYS A 80 5.85 0.60 -18.20
C LYS A 80 6.15 -0.12 -16.88
N SER A 81 5.11 -0.49 -16.11
CA SER A 81 5.29 -1.18 -14.83
C SER A 81 5.82 -2.61 -15.01
N ALA A 82 5.48 -3.26 -16.13
CA ALA A 82 6.01 -4.57 -16.50
C ALA A 82 7.43 -4.54 -17.09
N MET A 83 7.97 -3.36 -17.42
CA MET A 83 9.21 -3.18 -18.19
C MET A 83 9.21 -3.94 -19.52
N ILE A 84 8.09 -3.90 -20.24
CA ILE A 84 7.92 -4.54 -21.55
C ILE A 84 7.82 -3.47 -22.63
N ASP A 85 8.64 -3.60 -23.68
CA ASP A 85 8.56 -2.73 -24.86
C ASP A 85 7.37 -3.11 -25.76
N ASN A 86 6.70 -2.11 -26.33
CA ASN A 86 5.52 -2.30 -27.17
C ASN A 86 5.87 -2.61 -28.64
N ASP A 87 6.71 -3.62 -28.84
CA ASP A 87 7.39 -3.81 -30.13
C ASP A 87 6.73 -4.87 -31.02
N SER A 88 5.66 -5.52 -30.53
CA SER A 88 4.97 -6.57 -31.25
C SER A 88 3.45 -6.50 -31.11
N VAL A 89 2.76 -6.93 -32.17
CA VAL A 89 1.29 -7.05 -32.21
C VAL A 89 0.78 -7.98 -31.10
N ASN A 90 1.55 -9.02 -30.75
CA ASN A 90 1.19 -9.96 -29.69
C ASN A 90 1.18 -9.28 -28.32
N VAL A 91 2.20 -8.48 -28.00
CA VAL A 91 2.26 -7.71 -26.74
C VAL A 91 1.11 -6.72 -26.66
N ALA A 92 0.85 -5.97 -27.73
CA ALA A 92 -0.27 -5.03 -27.77
C ALA A 92 -1.62 -5.72 -27.54
N THR A 93 -1.83 -6.88 -28.20
CA THR A 93 -3.07 -7.66 -28.05
C THR A 93 -3.24 -8.22 -26.64
N ALA A 94 -2.17 -8.75 -26.04
CA ALA A 94 -2.20 -9.28 -24.68
C ALA A 94 -2.47 -8.17 -23.65
N ALA A 95 -1.83 -7.00 -23.82
CA ALA A 95 -2.06 -5.83 -22.99
C ALA A 95 -3.51 -5.35 -23.06
N GLN A 96 -4.08 -5.22 -24.26
CA GLN A 96 -5.49 -4.85 -24.46
C GLN A 96 -6.46 -5.79 -23.72
N LYS A 97 -6.29 -7.11 -23.89
CA LYS A 97 -7.13 -8.11 -23.21
C LYS A 97 -7.04 -8.00 -21.69
N LEU A 98 -5.83 -7.80 -21.18
CA LEU A 98 -5.59 -7.69 -19.75
C LEU A 98 -6.15 -6.38 -19.17
N ILE A 99 -6.00 -5.25 -19.87
CA ILE A 99 -6.62 -3.98 -19.46
C ILE A 99 -8.15 -4.07 -19.45
N ALA A 100 -8.76 -4.69 -20.47
CA ALA A 100 -10.19 -4.94 -20.51
C ALA A 100 -10.66 -5.79 -19.31
N ALA A 101 -9.85 -6.76 -18.87
CA ALA A 101 -10.13 -7.57 -17.69
C ALA A 101 -10.01 -6.79 -16.37
N LEU A 102 -9.06 -5.87 -16.29
CA LEU A 102 -8.74 -5.05 -15.11
C LEU A 102 -9.58 -3.78 -14.99
N GLY A 103 -10.38 -3.44 -16.01
CA GLY A 103 -11.28 -2.29 -15.97
C GLY A 103 -10.58 -0.94 -15.87
N CYS A 104 -9.37 -0.81 -16.42
CA CYS A 104 -8.62 0.45 -16.45
C CYS A 104 -8.31 1.08 -15.06
N ILE A 105 -8.22 0.27 -14.00
CA ILE A 105 -7.93 0.76 -12.64
C ILE A 105 -6.42 0.92 -12.43
N PRO A 106 -5.88 2.14 -12.26
CA PRO A 106 -4.43 2.37 -12.23
C PRO A 106 -3.68 1.53 -11.20
N LEU A 107 -4.24 1.41 -9.98
CA LEU A 107 -3.62 0.66 -8.89
C LEU A 107 -3.47 -0.82 -9.23
N ALA A 108 -4.54 -1.45 -9.73
CA ALA A 108 -4.51 -2.85 -10.14
C ALA A 108 -3.51 -3.04 -11.29
N ILE A 109 -3.52 -2.15 -12.28
CA ILE A 109 -2.63 -2.22 -13.45
C ILE A 109 -1.16 -2.16 -13.04
N ASP A 110 -0.78 -1.21 -12.19
CA ASP A 110 0.60 -1.09 -11.70
C ASP A 110 1.05 -2.37 -10.99
N GLN A 111 0.16 -2.96 -10.19
CA GLN A 111 0.46 -4.20 -9.45
C GLN A 111 0.55 -5.43 -10.34
N VAL A 112 -0.27 -5.50 -11.40
CA VAL A 112 -0.11 -6.55 -12.41
C VAL A 112 1.22 -6.40 -13.15
N GLY A 113 1.59 -5.18 -13.56
CA GLY A 113 2.89 -4.92 -14.17
C GLY A 113 4.04 -5.31 -13.24
N ALA A 114 3.97 -4.91 -11.98
CA ALA A 114 4.96 -5.25 -10.96
C ALA A 114 5.07 -6.76 -10.73
N TYR A 115 3.94 -7.50 -10.73
CA TYR A 115 3.94 -8.96 -10.67
C TYR A 115 4.65 -9.57 -11.88
N VAL A 116 4.26 -9.14 -13.09
CA VAL A 116 4.81 -9.63 -14.37
C VAL A 116 6.33 -9.46 -14.38
N MET A 117 6.81 -8.28 -14.00
CA MET A 117 8.24 -8.00 -13.86
C MET A 117 8.90 -8.84 -12.75
N SER A 118 8.29 -8.89 -11.57
CA SER A 118 8.84 -9.62 -10.42
C SER A 118 8.96 -11.13 -10.65
N CYS A 119 8.00 -11.72 -11.37
CA CYS A 119 7.93 -13.15 -11.62
C CYS A 119 8.56 -13.54 -12.96
N GLY A 120 8.85 -12.57 -13.84
CA GLY A 120 9.38 -12.82 -15.17
C GLY A 120 8.43 -13.64 -16.05
N CYS A 121 7.11 -13.45 -15.89
CA CYS A 121 6.10 -14.13 -16.68
C CYS A 121 5.54 -13.25 -17.80
N GLY A 122 4.76 -13.82 -18.73
CA GLY A 122 4.11 -13.06 -19.81
C GLY A 122 2.74 -12.51 -19.42
N LEU A 123 2.28 -11.48 -20.14
CA LEU A 123 0.95 -10.87 -19.93
C LEU A 123 -0.19 -11.88 -20.12
N ASP A 124 -0.12 -12.75 -21.13
CA ASP A 124 -1.14 -13.78 -21.37
C ASP A 124 -1.22 -14.79 -20.22
N HIS A 125 -0.07 -15.18 -19.67
CA HIS A 125 -0.02 -16.09 -18.52
C HIS A 125 -0.67 -15.46 -17.29
N TYR A 126 -0.39 -14.17 -17.04
CA TYR A 126 -1.05 -13.45 -15.95
C TYR A 126 -2.56 -13.36 -16.16
N LEU A 127 -3.00 -13.09 -17.38
CA LEU A 127 -4.43 -13.00 -17.72
C LEU A 127 -5.17 -14.31 -17.40
N GLU A 128 -4.59 -15.46 -17.77
CA GLU A 128 -5.15 -16.78 -17.44
C GLU A 128 -5.30 -16.96 -15.93
N LEU A 129 -4.23 -16.67 -15.18
CA LEU A 129 -4.23 -16.75 -13.71
C LEU A 129 -5.27 -15.82 -13.08
N PHE A 130 -5.38 -14.59 -13.60
CA PHE A 130 -6.36 -13.61 -13.13
C PHE A 130 -7.80 -14.05 -13.38
N MET A 131 -8.08 -14.67 -14.53
CA MET A 131 -9.42 -15.21 -14.83
C MET A 131 -9.81 -16.35 -13.89
N GLU A 132 -8.86 -17.24 -13.55
CA GLU A 132 -9.10 -18.32 -12.59
C GLU A 132 -9.40 -17.77 -11.18
N TYR A 133 -8.57 -16.84 -10.70
CA TYR A 133 -8.77 -16.20 -9.39
C TYR A 133 -10.07 -15.40 -9.33
N ARG A 134 -10.40 -14.66 -10.39
CA ARG A 134 -11.65 -13.91 -10.48
C ARG A 134 -12.86 -14.85 -10.42
N ALA A 135 -12.81 -16.00 -11.10
CA ALA A 135 -13.87 -16.99 -11.01
C ALA A 135 -14.04 -17.53 -9.58
N ARG A 136 -12.92 -17.81 -8.88
CA ARG A 136 -12.93 -18.23 -7.47
C ARG A 136 -13.53 -17.16 -6.55
N LEU A 137 -13.09 -15.91 -6.66
CA LEU A 137 -13.63 -14.78 -5.88
C LEU A 137 -15.12 -14.56 -6.14
N MET A 138 -15.58 -14.74 -7.38
CA MET A 138 -17.01 -14.61 -7.72
C MET A 138 -17.87 -15.75 -7.16
N SER A 139 -17.28 -16.91 -6.86
CA SER A 139 -17.97 -18.04 -6.23
C SER A 139 -18.01 -17.96 -4.70
N ASP A 140 -17.24 -17.07 -4.10
CA ASP A 140 -17.13 -16.90 -2.66
C ASP A 140 -18.27 -16.01 -2.13
N GLU A 141 -18.96 -16.48 -1.07
CA GLU A 141 -20.08 -15.76 -0.48
C GLU A 141 -19.64 -14.46 0.20
N ASP A 142 -18.42 -14.43 0.76
CA ASP A 142 -17.86 -13.27 1.46
C ASP A 142 -17.64 -12.07 0.50
N PHE A 143 -17.55 -12.34 -0.81
CA PHE A 143 -17.31 -11.34 -1.85
C PHE A 143 -18.56 -10.97 -2.68
N ARG A 144 -19.74 -11.49 -2.35
CA ARG A 144 -20.98 -11.23 -3.12
C ARG A 144 -21.37 -9.74 -3.21
N GLY A 145 -21.05 -8.94 -2.19
CA GLY A 145 -21.34 -7.51 -2.14
C GLY A 145 -20.21 -6.59 -2.60
N ALA A 146 -19.02 -7.12 -2.91
CA ALA A 146 -17.88 -6.29 -3.29
C ALA A 146 -18.08 -5.62 -4.67
N SER A 147 -17.68 -4.35 -4.77
CA SER A 147 -17.69 -3.63 -6.05
C SER A 147 -16.76 -4.30 -7.07
N LEU A 148 -16.98 -4.04 -8.36
CA LEU A 148 -16.09 -4.52 -9.42
C LEU A 148 -14.65 -4.05 -9.22
N TYR A 149 -14.49 -2.82 -8.72
CA TYR A 149 -13.20 -2.25 -8.33
C TYR A 149 -12.51 -3.13 -7.28
N ASN A 150 -13.19 -3.42 -6.16
CA ASN A 150 -12.63 -4.21 -5.07
C ASN A 150 -12.31 -5.64 -5.53
N LYS A 151 -13.19 -6.27 -6.31
CA LYS A 151 -12.96 -7.62 -6.83
C LYS A 151 -11.72 -7.70 -7.71
N THR A 152 -11.50 -6.68 -8.55
CA THR A 152 -10.33 -6.61 -9.42
C THR A 152 -9.06 -6.43 -8.60
N THR A 153 -9.02 -5.44 -7.72
CA THR A 153 -7.83 -5.15 -6.92
C THR A 153 -7.50 -6.30 -5.96
N TYR A 154 -8.50 -6.87 -5.28
CA TYR A 154 -8.30 -8.00 -4.37
C TYR A 154 -7.76 -9.22 -5.11
N GLY A 155 -8.27 -9.51 -6.31
CA GLY A 155 -7.75 -10.59 -7.16
C GLY A 155 -6.27 -10.41 -7.49
N THR A 156 -5.85 -9.20 -7.86
CA THR A 156 -4.42 -8.93 -8.13
C THR A 156 -3.54 -9.07 -6.90
N TRP A 157 -4.04 -8.71 -5.71
CA TRP A 157 -3.30 -8.82 -4.45
C TRP A 157 -3.18 -10.26 -3.97
N GLU A 158 -4.24 -11.05 -4.08
CA GLU A 158 -4.23 -12.48 -3.78
C GLU A 158 -3.19 -13.22 -4.63
N ILE A 159 -3.14 -12.93 -5.93
CA ILE A 159 -2.16 -13.51 -6.85
C ILE A 159 -0.72 -13.16 -6.43
N SER A 160 -0.46 -11.88 -6.13
CA SER A 160 0.86 -11.44 -5.66
C SER A 160 1.26 -12.07 -4.33
N LEU A 161 0.33 -12.14 -3.38
CA LEU A 161 0.59 -12.74 -2.07
C LEU A 161 0.85 -14.24 -2.18
N GLU A 162 0.13 -14.94 -3.06
CA GLU A 162 0.36 -16.36 -3.31
C GLU A 162 1.74 -16.60 -3.93
N ALA A 163 2.15 -15.77 -4.88
CA ALA A 163 3.52 -15.85 -5.42
C ALA A 163 4.59 -15.63 -4.34
N ILE A 164 4.36 -14.72 -3.38
CA ILE A 164 5.27 -14.51 -2.25
C ILE A 164 5.30 -15.75 -1.34
N LYS A 165 4.15 -16.39 -1.06
CA LYS A 165 4.11 -17.65 -0.28
C LYS A 165 4.87 -18.78 -0.98
N CYS A 166 4.67 -18.97 -2.28
CA CYS A 166 5.43 -19.97 -3.04
C CYS A 166 6.94 -19.70 -2.98
N ARG A 167 7.37 -18.42 -3.05
CA ARG A 167 8.78 -18.04 -2.86
C ARG A 167 9.28 -18.35 -1.45
N ALA A 168 8.45 -18.15 -0.43
CA ALA A 168 8.78 -18.46 0.96
C ALA A 168 9.03 -19.96 1.20
N GLU A 169 8.39 -20.84 0.42
CA GLU A 169 8.57 -22.30 0.45
C GLU A 169 9.67 -22.81 -0.50
N GLY A 170 10.28 -21.91 -1.27
CA GLY A 170 11.28 -22.25 -2.28
C GLY A 170 12.60 -22.77 -1.70
N LYS A 171 13.36 -23.49 -2.55
CA LYS A 171 14.65 -24.09 -2.17
C LYS A 171 15.79 -23.06 -2.00
N ASN A 172 15.68 -21.88 -2.63
CA ASN A 172 16.67 -20.84 -2.48
C ASN A 172 16.50 -20.16 -1.11
N ARG A 173 17.41 -20.46 -0.17
CA ARG A 173 17.31 -19.99 1.22
C ARG A 173 17.22 -18.47 1.35
N ALA A 174 18.00 -17.71 0.60
CA ALA A 174 18.00 -16.25 0.70
C ALA A 174 16.67 -15.66 0.22
N GLN A 175 16.16 -16.13 -0.93
CA GLN A 175 14.86 -15.69 -1.46
C GLN A 175 13.70 -16.14 -0.56
N SER A 176 13.77 -17.37 -0.04
CA SER A 176 12.78 -17.91 0.90
C SER A 176 12.71 -17.07 2.17
N LEU A 177 13.85 -16.76 2.79
CA LEU A 177 13.89 -15.91 3.98
C LEU A 177 13.32 -14.51 3.69
N ALA A 178 13.75 -13.87 2.59
CA ALA A 178 13.24 -12.55 2.20
C ALA A 178 11.71 -12.57 2.02
N ALA A 179 11.17 -13.59 1.36
CA ALA A 179 9.74 -13.75 1.17
C ALA A 179 8.99 -14.01 2.49
N GLN A 180 9.56 -14.79 3.40
CA GLN A 180 9.00 -14.97 4.74
C GLN A 180 8.96 -13.64 5.53
N SER A 181 10.02 -12.85 5.44
CA SER A 181 10.07 -11.50 6.02
C SER A 181 9.00 -10.59 5.41
N ALA A 182 8.80 -10.66 4.09
CA ALA A 182 7.74 -9.91 3.40
C ALA A 182 6.34 -10.28 3.92
N LEU A 183 6.05 -11.57 4.12
CA LEU A 183 4.77 -12.03 4.68
C LEU A 183 4.54 -11.55 6.12
N THR A 184 5.60 -11.56 6.94
CA THR A 184 5.54 -11.02 8.30
C THR A 184 5.28 -9.51 8.28
N LEU A 185 6.04 -8.76 7.48
CA LEU A 185 5.87 -7.31 7.32
C LEU A 185 4.47 -6.97 6.82
N HIS A 186 3.97 -7.70 5.83
CA HIS A 186 2.63 -7.49 5.28
C HIS A 186 1.56 -7.54 6.36
N LYS A 187 1.63 -8.53 7.27
CA LYS A 187 0.70 -8.66 8.39
C LYS A 187 0.83 -7.51 9.40
N ILE A 188 2.05 -7.08 9.71
CA ILE A 188 2.27 -5.99 10.67
C ILE A 188 1.79 -4.65 10.09
N LEU A 189 2.20 -4.35 8.86
CA LEU A 189 1.88 -3.11 8.16
C LEU A 189 0.38 -2.93 7.94
N ALA A 190 -0.39 -4.03 7.88
CA ALA A 190 -1.85 -3.98 7.83
C ALA A 190 -2.45 -3.23 9.04
N PHE A 191 -1.82 -3.27 10.23
CA PHE A 191 -2.35 -2.66 11.45
C PHE A 191 -1.71 -1.32 11.83
N LEU A 192 -0.71 -0.87 11.07
CA LEU A 192 -0.12 0.45 11.25
C LEU A 192 -0.91 1.52 10.49
N HIS A 193 -0.58 2.79 10.74
CA HIS A 193 -1.05 3.88 9.89
C HIS A 193 -0.62 3.63 8.43
N HIS A 194 -1.45 4.00 7.46
CA HIS A 194 -1.20 3.68 6.05
C HIS A 194 -0.04 4.46 5.42
N ASP A 195 0.46 5.50 6.10
CA ASP A 195 1.50 6.39 5.60
C ASP A 195 2.51 6.76 6.70
N ASN A 196 3.71 7.18 6.28
CA ASN A 196 4.83 7.57 7.14
C ASN A 196 5.25 6.51 8.18
N ILE A 197 5.19 5.24 7.79
CA ILE A 197 5.64 4.14 8.65
C ILE A 197 7.17 4.14 8.66
N SER A 198 7.76 4.55 9.78
CA SER A 198 9.22 4.62 9.92
C SER A 198 9.82 3.25 10.24
N GLU A 199 10.93 2.93 9.56
CA GLU A 199 11.82 1.81 9.91
C GLU A 199 12.24 1.82 11.39
N GLU A 200 12.42 3.00 11.98
CA GLU A 200 12.83 3.14 13.39
C GLU A 200 11.79 2.56 14.36
N ILE A 201 10.51 2.46 13.98
CA ILE A 201 9.49 1.82 14.84
C ILE A 201 9.82 0.32 15.01
N PHE A 202 10.24 -0.34 13.94
CA PHE A 202 10.64 -1.75 13.97
C PHE A 202 11.96 -1.95 14.72
N LYS A 203 12.93 -1.04 14.51
CA LYS A 203 14.19 -0.99 15.28
C LYS A 203 13.93 -0.99 16.77
N ASN A 204 13.15 -0.01 17.19
CA ASN A 204 12.97 0.31 18.58
C ASN A 204 12.13 -0.78 19.23
N ALA A 205 11.18 -1.38 18.52
CA ALA A 205 10.47 -2.56 19.00
C ALA A 205 11.43 -3.73 19.28
N ALA A 206 12.34 -4.04 18.35
CA ALA A 206 13.32 -5.12 18.52
C ALA A 206 14.29 -4.85 19.69
N LEU A 207 14.82 -3.63 19.80
CA LEU A 207 15.73 -3.24 20.90
C LEU A 207 15.03 -3.28 22.26
N ASN A 208 13.83 -2.68 22.37
CA ASN A 208 13.06 -2.66 23.61
C ASN A 208 12.65 -4.06 24.06
N PHE A 209 12.39 -4.97 23.12
CA PHE A 209 12.07 -6.36 23.43
C PHE A 209 13.27 -7.07 24.08
N MET A 210 14.46 -6.91 23.51
CA MET A 210 15.69 -7.52 24.04
C MET A 210 16.13 -6.91 25.38
N GLU A 211 15.92 -5.61 25.59
CA GLU A 211 16.21 -4.96 26.88
C GLU A 211 15.34 -5.51 28.02
N ARG A 212 14.11 -5.93 27.71
CA ARG A 212 13.13 -6.45 28.68
C ARG A 212 13.06 -7.98 28.71
N GLU A 213 13.89 -8.66 27.94
CA GLU A 213 13.90 -10.12 27.87
C GLU A 213 14.32 -10.69 29.24
N GLY A 214 13.36 -11.30 29.95
CA GLY A 214 13.56 -11.83 31.30
C GLY A 214 12.95 -11.01 32.44
N GLU A 215 12.37 -9.84 32.16
CA GLU A 215 11.59 -9.09 33.14
C GLU A 215 10.21 -9.75 33.36
N ILE A 216 9.98 -10.30 34.55
CA ILE A 216 8.64 -10.70 34.98
C ILE A 216 7.87 -9.42 35.27
N THR A 217 7.02 -8.99 34.35
CA THR A 217 6.03 -7.97 34.66
C THR A 217 4.67 -8.64 34.76
N ASP A 218 3.99 -8.46 35.89
CA ASP A 218 2.65 -8.99 36.18
C ASP A 218 1.54 -8.44 35.23
N THR A 219 1.91 -7.66 34.22
CA THR A 219 1.00 -6.84 33.40
C THR A 219 1.29 -6.86 31.91
N LEU A 220 2.27 -7.62 31.41
CA LEU A 220 2.52 -7.69 29.96
C LEU A 220 1.24 -8.17 29.24
N PRO A 221 0.66 -7.38 28.33
CA PRO A 221 -0.49 -7.81 27.57
C PRO A 221 -0.16 -9.07 26.77
N GLN A 222 -1.16 -9.95 26.58
CA GLN A 222 -1.08 -11.19 25.78
C GLN A 222 -0.48 -10.99 24.38
N SER A 223 -0.41 -9.75 23.87
CA SER A 223 0.20 -9.41 22.59
C SER A 223 1.73 -9.58 22.55
N ILE A 224 2.44 -9.54 23.67
CA ILE A 224 3.92 -9.67 23.67
C ILE A 224 4.37 -11.12 23.59
N SER A 225 3.53 -12.10 23.98
CA SER A 225 3.83 -13.52 23.72
C SER A 225 3.75 -13.88 22.23
N LEU A 226 3.17 -13.00 21.40
CA LEU A 226 3.14 -13.15 19.95
C LEU A 226 4.36 -12.55 19.25
N LEU A 227 5.19 -11.79 19.97
CA LEU A 227 6.44 -11.26 19.44
C LEU A 227 7.55 -12.28 19.67
N ASP A 228 8.20 -12.65 18.57
CA ASP A 228 9.35 -13.54 18.53
C ASP A 228 10.50 -12.93 17.70
N SER A 229 11.63 -13.63 17.65
CA SER A 229 12.80 -13.22 16.88
C SER A 229 12.49 -13.02 15.38
N LYS A 230 11.52 -13.73 14.83
CA LYS A 230 11.14 -13.62 13.41
C LYS A 230 10.32 -12.37 13.14
N THR A 231 9.34 -12.06 13.99
CA THR A 231 8.48 -10.87 13.90
C THR A 231 9.25 -9.58 14.17
N LEU A 232 10.27 -9.64 15.01
CA LEU A 232 11.14 -8.51 15.36
C LEU A 232 12.41 -8.42 14.50
N PHE A 233 12.58 -9.34 13.55
CA PHE A 233 13.75 -9.41 12.67
C PHE A 233 15.06 -9.43 13.47
N LEU A 234 15.14 -10.27 14.50
CA LEU A 234 16.35 -10.47 15.30
C LEU A 234 17.22 -11.56 14.68
N ASN A 235 18.52 -11.32 14.63
CA ASN A 235 19.51 -12.32 14.22
C ASN A 235 19.82 -13.31 15.37
N VAL A 236 20.72 -14.25 15.10
CA VAL A 236 21.14 -15.28 16.08
C VAL A 236 21.79 -14.72 17.35
N ASP A 237 22.31 -13.48 17.29
CA ASP A 237 22.92 -12.79 18.44
C ASP A 237 21.91 -11.90 19.19
N GLY A 238 20.62 -11.95 18.83
CA GLY A 238 19.58 -11.09 19.41
C GLY A 238 19.71 -9.62 18.99
N LYS A 239 20.42 -9.31 17.90
CA LYS A 239 20.51 -7.95 17.34
C LYS A 239 19.53 -7.78 16.20
N TRP A 240 19.05 -6.56 16.00
CA TRP A 240 18.17 -6.26 14.88
C TRP A 240 18.87 -6.46 13.53
N ASP A 241 18.31 -7.32 12.71
CA ASP A 241 18.74 -7.70 11.37
C ASP A 241 18.10 -6.77 10.33
N ALA A 242 18.71 -5.59 10.17
CA ALA A 242 18.29 -4.62 9.17
C ALA A 242 18.33 -5.18 7.74
N LEU A 243 19.30 -6.06 7.43
CA LEU A 243 19.43 -6.63 6.09
C LEU A 243 18.23 -7.53 5.75
N GLN A 244 17.81 -8.35 6.72
CA GLN A 244 16.66 -9.24 6.54
C GLN A 244 15.33 -8.48 6.51
N PHE A 245 15.19 -7.44 7.34
CA PHE A 245 14.05 -6.52 7.29
C PHE A 245 13.93 -5.86 5.91
N GLU A 246 15.02 -5.24 5.42
CA GLU A 246 15.05 -4.61 4.11
C GLU A 246 14.82 -5.61 2.97
N ALA A 247 15.28 -6.85 3.09
CA ALA A 247 15.01 -7.88 2.11
C ALA A 247 13.50 -8.18 1.99
N GLY A 248 12.78 -8.20 3.11
CA GLY A 248 11.33 -8.31 3.12
C GLY A 248 10.62 -7.09 2.51
N ILE A 249 11.08 -5.88 2.85
CA ILE A 249 10.58 -4.64 2.25
C ILE A 249 10.77 -4.65 0.72
N ARG A 250 11.95 -5.04 0.24
CA ARG A 250 12.24 -5.12 -1.20
C ARG A 250 11.30 -6.08 -1.93
N VAL A 251 10.93 -7.20 -1.32
CA VAL A 251 9.94 -8.12 -1.89
C VAL A 251 8.56 -7.45 -1.96
N LEU A 252 8.10 -6.79 -0.90
CA LEU A 252 6.78 -6.11 -0.95
C LEU A 252 6.74 -4.97 -1.97
N VAL A 253 7.83 -4.21 -2.08
CA VAL A 253 7.98 -3.14 -3.09
C VAL A 253 7.99 -3.72 -4.50
N SER A 254 8.63 -4.87 -4.72
CA SER A 254 8.71 -5.45 -6.08
C SER A 254 7.34 -5.86 -6.63
N PHE A 255 6.36 -6.14 -5.76
CA PHE A 255 4.98 -6.45 -6.14
C PHE A 255 4.03 -5.23 -6.06
N SER A 256 4.56 -4.01 -5.87
CA SER A 256 3.76 -2.79 -5.66
C SER A 256 2.70 -2.93 -4.55
N LEU A 257 2.99 -3.73 -3.50
CA LEU A 257 2.11 -3.86 -2.33
C LEU A 257 2.34 -2.72 -1.33
N ILE A 258 3.55 -2.16 -1.31
CA ILE A 258 3.94 -1.00 -0.50
C ILE A 258 4.80 -0.05 -1.31
N LYS A 259 4.88 1.21 -0.89
CA LYS A 259 5.85 2.19 -1.39
C LYS A 259 6.94 2.42 -0.34
N SER A 260 8.13 2.75 -0.82
CA SER A 260 9.29 3.07 0.02
C SER A 260 9.94 4.36 -0.47
N ILE A 261 10.13 5.31 0.44
CA ILE A 261 10.88 6.55 0.21
C ILE A 261 11.94 6.64 1.30
N GLY A 262 13.16 6.21 0.98
CA GLY A 262 14.23 6.06 1.97
C GLY A 262 13.86 5.00 3.01
N LYS A 263 13.61 5.44 4.25
CA LYS A 263 13.23 4.58 5.40
C LYS A 263 11.80 4.82 5.89
N LEU A 264 10.99 5.47 5.06
CA LEU A 264 9.57 5.68 5.28
C LEU A 264 8.79 4.81 4.30
N TYR A 265 7.84 4.06 4.84
CA TYR A 265 7.00 3.13 4.10
C TYR A 265 5.56 3.59 4.13
N SER A 266 4.84 3.33 3.04
CA SER A 266 3.40 3.53 2.97
C SER A 266 2.71 2.35 2.29
N VAL A 267 1.49 2.07 2.73
CA VAL A 267 0.64 1.01 2.21
C VAL A 267 -0.63 1.67 1.73
N HIS A 268 -1.05 1.35 0.50
CA HIS A 268 -2.30 1.91 -0.01
C HIS A 268 -3.47 1.51 0.93
N PRO A 269 -4.37 2.43 1.33
CA PRO A 269 -5.43 2.12 2.30
C PRO A 269 -6.27 0.90 1.93
N LEU A 270 -6.59 0.72 0.65
CA LEU A 270 -7.33 -0.47 0.20
C LEU A 270 -6.53 -1.78 0.32
N VAL A 271 -5.21 -1.74 0.15
CA VAL A 271 -4.35 -2.92 0.40
C VAL A 271 -4.41 -3.24 1.89
N GLN A 272 -4.34 -2.25 2.79
CA GLN A 272 -4.50 -2.49 4.22
C GLN A 272 -5.87 -3.07 4.57
N THR A 273 -6.96 -2.54 4.00
CA THR A 273 -8.31 -3.07 4.21
C THR A 273 -8.37 -4.54 3.81
N TRP A 274 -7.93 -4.89 2.61
CA TRP A 274 -7.86 -6.28 2.15
C TRP A 274 -7.02 -7.16 3.08
N SER A 275 -5.86 -6.68 3.54
CA SER A 275 -5.02 -7.44 4.47
C SER A 275 -5.66 -7.70 5.83
N ARG A 276 -6.56 -6.82 6.29
CA ARG A 276 -7.28 -6.96 7.57
C ARG A 276 -8.50 -7.87 7.47
N ASP A 277 -9.10 -7.95 6.30
CA ASP A 277 -10.28 -8.78 6.04
C ASP A 277 -9.94 -10.29 5.97
N ARG A 278 -8.67 -10.67 6.14
CA ARG A 278 -8.12 -12.03 5.99
C ARG A 278 -7.65 -12.71 7.27
#